data_AF-A0A962LZM0-F1
#
_entry.id   AF-A0A962LZM0-F1
#
_cell.length_a   1.000
_cell.length_b   1.000
_cell.length_c   1.000
_cell.angle_alpha   90.00
_cell.angle_beta   90.00
_cell.angle_gamma   90.00
#
_symmetry.space_group_name_H-M   'P 1'
#
loop_
_entity.id
_entity.type
_entity.pdbx_description
1 polymer ?
#
loop_
_entity_poly.entity_id
_entity_poly.type
_entity_poly.pdbx_seq_one_letter_code
_entity_poly.pdbx_strand_id
1 'polypeptide(L)'
;WYRVGFDHRRLMDEVTDLATGLLAGRVSLAEPERLSYRAAFQRHLDLDPHRATVTELVVCAERFGVPIPPGMPADETDPWLDLLLTHRIEPRLGAGRLTFLYDYPASQAALARLRPGDPPVGERFELYLNGIELANGFHELGDAVEQRRRFEEENAVRRARGQPEMPVDEHLLAALAAGLPDCAGVALGFDRLAMLAAGNESLAEVLAFPFERT
;
A
#
# COMPACT_ATOMS: atom_id res chain seq x y z
N TRP A 1 -2.66 -13.20 5.75
CA TRP A 1 -2.01 -14.49 6.02
C TRP A 1 -0.58 -14.45 5.49
N TYR A 2 0.23 -15.49 5.80
CA TYR A 2 1.63 -15.60 5.35
C TYR A 2 1.85 -16.90 4.57
N ARG A 3 2.74 -16.87 3.59
CA ARG A 3 3.16 -18.02 2.76
C ARG A 3 4.68 -18.16 2.74
N VAL A 4 5.19 -19.22 3.36
CA VAL A 4 6.62 -19.57 3.31
C VAL A 4 7.01 -20.03 1.91
N GLY A 5 8.15 -19.54 1.41
CA GLY A 5 8.68 -19.82 0.08
C GLY A 5 7.94 -19.12 -1.07
N PHE A 6 7.07 -18.16 -0.76
CA PHE A 6 6.45 -17.28 -1.75
C PHE A 6 7.17 -15.94 -1.76
N ASP A 7 7.37 -15.39 -2.95
CA ASP A 7 7.56 -13.96 -3.11
C ASP A 7 6.19 -13.24 -3.18
N HIS A 8 6.24 -11.92 -3.15
CA HIS A 8 5.04 -11.09 -3.25
C HIS A 8 4.27 -11.29 -4.57
N ARG A 9 4.93 -11.68 -5.66
CA ARG A 9 4.28 -11.87 -6.98
C ARG A 9 3.44 -13.13 -7.02
N ARG A 10 3.97 -14.23 -6.49
CA ARG A 10 3.22 -15.48 -6.32
C ARG A 10 2.10 -15.31 -5.31
N LEU A 11 2.29 -14.48 -4.27
CA LEU A 11 1.21 -14.14 -3.35
C LEU A 11 0.11 -13.32 -4.03
N MET A 12 0.43 -12.39 -4.93
CA MET A 12 -0.57 -11.68 -5.74
C MET A 12 -1.41 -12.64 -6.60
N ASP A 13 -0.84 -13.73 -7.12
CA ASP A 13 -1.61 -14.78 -7.82
C ASP A 13 -2.65 -15.41 -6.88
N GLU A 14 -2.23 -15.84 -5.68
CA GLU A 14 -3.14 -16.46 -4.70
C GLU A 14 -4.22 -15.49 -4.20
N VAL A 15 -3.87 -14.22 -3.99
CA VAL A 15 -4.84 -13.18 -3.63
C VAL A 15 -5.86 -12.97 -4.75
N THR A 16 -5.42 -13.05 -6.01
CA THR A 16 -6.32 -12.96 -7.19
C THR A 16 -7.33 -14.09 -7.19
N ASP A 17 -6.87 -15.33 -6.97
CA ASP A 17 -7.72 -16.52 -6.93
C ASP A 17 -8.77 -16.42 -5.81
N LEU A 18 -8.35 -16.01 -4.61
CA LEU A 18 -9.24 -15.82 -3.47
C LEU A 18 -10.29 -14.73 -3.75
N ALA A 19 -9.86 -13.55 -4.19
CA ALA A 19 -10.75 -12.42 -4.42
C ALA A 19 -11.75 -12.71 -5.56
N THR A 20 -11.28 -13.30 -6.66
CA THR A 20 -12.15 -13.71 -7.78
C THR A 20 -13.16 -14.76 -7.33
N GLY A 21 -12.75 -15.75 -6.54
CA GLY A 21 -13.65 -16.77 -6.01
C GLY A 21 -14.73 -16.21 -5.09
N LEU A 22 -14.39 -15.25 -4.23
CA LEU A 22 -15.34 -14.60 -3.33
C LEU A 22 -16.32 -13.66 -4.06
N LEU A 23 -15.86 -13.02 -5.14
CA LEU A 23 -16.66 -12.10 -5.96
C LEU A 23 -17.44 -12.83 -7.08
N ALA A 24 -17.14 -14.10 -7.34
CA ALA A 24 -17.77 -14.89 -8.41
C ALA A 24 -19.30 -14.91 -8.30
N GLY A 25 -19.97 -14.63 -9.42
CA GLY A 25 -21.43 -14.57 -9.51
C GLY A 25 -22.08 -13.34 -8.85
N ARG A 26 -21.28 -12.46 -8.22
CA ARG A 26 -21.74 -11.24 -7.55
C ARG A 26 -21.26 -9.98 -8.26
N VAL A 27 -20.00 -9.99 -8.68
CA VAL A 27 -19.38 -8.89 -9.43
C VAL A 27 -18.79 -9.46 -10.72
N SER A 28 -19.10 -8.83 -11.85
CA SER A 28 -18.46 -9.14 -13.13
C SER A 28 -17.11 -8.45 -13.18
N LEU A 29 -16.03 -9.22 -13.26
CA LEU A 29 -14.66 -8.72 -13.30
C LEU A 29 -14.05 -8.98 -14.68
N ALA A 30 -13.40 -7.96 -15.23
CA ALA A 30 -12.46 -8.14 -16.32
C ALA A 30 -11.14 -8.73 -15.81
N GLU A 31 -10.25 -9.06 -16.74
CA GLU A 31 -8.92 -9.60 -16.43
C GLU A 31 -8.16 -8.73 -15.40
N PRO A 32 -7.59 -9.34 -14.35
CA PRO A 32 -6.80 -8.64 -13.36
C PRO A 32 -5.63 -7.87 -13.98
N GLU A 33 -5.31 -6.73 -13.40
CA GLU A 33 -4.19 -5.89 -13.82
C GLU A 33 -3.10 -5.88 -12.73
N ARG A 34 -1.84 -5.86 -13.17
CA ARG A 34 -0.69 -5.53 -12.33
C ARG A 34 -0.05 -4.26 -12.85
N LEU A 35 -0.04 -3.23 -12.03
CA LEU A 35 0.51 -1.93 -12.35
C LEU A 35 1.61 -1.58 -11.35
N SER A 36 2.83 -1.33 -11.82
CA SER A 36 3.86 -0.84 -10.90
C SER A 36 3.54 0.59 -10.47
N TYR A 37 4.01 1.01 -9.29
CA TYR A 37 3.84 2.35 -8.75
C TYR A 37 4.31 3.41 -9.76
N ARG A 38 5.49 3.20 -10.34
CA ARG A 38 6.01 3.97 -11.47
C ARG A 38 5.03 4.07 -12.63
N ALA A 39 4.54 2.93 -13.12
CA ALA A 39 3.66 2.90 -14.29
C ALA A 39 2.32 3.58 -14.01
N ALA A 40 1.81 3.52 -12.77
CA ALA A 40 0.60 4.23 -12.37
C ALA A 40 0.79 5.75 -12.43
N PHE A 41 1.87 6.26 -11.85
CA PHE A 41 2.19 7.69 -11.92
C PHE A 41 2.47 8.16 -13.34
N GLN A 42 3.20 7.40 -14.14
CA GLN A 42 3.44 7.74 -15.55
C GLN A 42 2.13 7.78 -16.34
N ARG A 43 1.26 6.78 -16.16
CA ARG A 43 -0.03 6.69 -16.85
C ARG A 43 -0.97 7.84 -16.51
N HIS A 44 -1.01 8.26 -15.25
CA HIS A 44 -2.04 9.19 -14.76
C HIS A 44 -1.54 10.63 -14.58
N LEU A 45 -0.23 10.82 -14.39
CA LEU A 45 0.37 12.10 -14.00
C LEU A 45 1.55 12.51 -14.89
N ASP A 46 2.00 11.65 -15.80
CA ASP A 46 3.19 11.88 -16.64
C ASP A 46 4.44 12.21 -15.79
N LEU A 47 4.63 11.45 -14.70
CA LEU A 47 5.73 11.61 -13.77
C LEU A 47 6.36 10.25 -13.40
N ASP A 48 7.66 10.27 -13.14
CA ASP A 48 8.35 9.16 -12.49
C ASP A 48 8.44 9.40 -10.97
N PRO A 49 7.64 8.68 -10.16
CA PRO A 49 7.53 8.94 -8.73
C PRO A 49 8.82 8.60 -7.96
N HIS A 50 9.69 7.77 -8.53
CA HIS A 50 10.92 7.38 -7.83
C HIS A 50 12.09 8.34 -8.11
N ARG A 51 11.89 9.32 -8.99
CA ARG A 51 12.91 10.32 -9.36
C ARG A 51 12.41 11.76 -9.25
N ALA A 52 11.09 11.95 -9.20
CA ALA A 52 10.48 13.26 -9.09
C ALA A 52 10.97 13.99 -7.83
N THR A 53 11.28 15.26 -8.02
CA THR A 53 11.57 16.20 -6.95
C THR A 53 10.27 16.70 -6.30
N VAL A 54 10.34 17.17 -5.06
CA VAL A 54 9.17 17.79 -4.39
C VAL A 54 8.59 18.93 -5.24
N THR A 55 9.43 19.75 -5.88
CA THR A 55 8.98 20.82 -6.79
C THR A 55 8.12 20.29 -7.93
N GLU A 56 8.52 19.19 -8.59
CA GLU A 56 7.73 18.58 -9.66
C GLU A 56 6.41 18.00 -9.14
N LEU A 57 6.41 17.41 -7.95
CA LEU A 57 5.20 16.88 -7.31
C LEU A 57 4.22 18.01 -6.91
N VAL A 58 4.72 19.13 -6.39
CA VAL A 58 3.93 20.34 -6.08
C VAL A 58 3.26 20.87 -7.35
N VAL A 59 4.05 21.10 -8.41
CA VAL A 59 3.53 21.59 -9.71
C VAL A 59 2.48 20.65 -10.25
N CYS A 60 2.67 19.34 -10.10
CA CYS A 60 1.69 18.34 -10.52
C CYS A 60 0.40 18.41 -9.68
N ALA A 61 0.50 18.54 -8.36
CA ALA A 61 -0.65 18.68 -7.47
C ALA A 61 -1.47 19.93 -7.82
N GLU A 62 -0.81 21.07 -8.02
CA GLU A 62 -1.43 22.33 -8.45
C GLU A 62 -2.10 22.20 -9.83
N ARG A 63 -1.39 21.62 -10.81
CA ARG A 63 -1.91 21.38 -12.18
C ARG A 63 -3.22 20.58 -12.17
N PHE A 64 -3.35 19.60 -11.28
CA PHE A 64 -4.55 18.77 -11.16
C PHE A 64 -5.57 19.29 -10.14
N GLY A 65 -5.31 20.46 -9.53
CA GLY A 65 -6.20 21.07 -8.54
C GLY A 65 -6.40 20.22 -7.29
N VAL A 66 -5.37 19.46 -6.88
CA VAL A 66 -5.42 18.65 -5.66
C VAL A 66 -5.37 19.60 -4.45
N PRO A 67 -6.33 19.52 -3.51
CA PRO A 67 -6.28 20.34 -2.29
C PRO A 67 -5.04 20.01 -1.46
N ILE A 68 -4.14 20.98 -1.29
CA ILE A 68 -2.92 20.81 -0.52
C ILE A 68 -3.22 21.11 0.96
N PRO A 69 -3.05 20.15 1.88
CA PRO A 69 -3.30 20.37 3.30
C PRO A 69 -2.37 21.45 3.90
N PRO A 70 -2.83 22.24 4.87
CA PRO A 70 -1.95 23.14 5.62
C PRO A 70 -0.84 22.35 6.33
N GLY A 71 0.38 22.88 6.28
CA GLY A 71 1.54 22.24 6.93
C GLY A 71 2.19 21.12 6.10
N MET A 72 1.84 21.01 4.82
CA MET A 72 2.51 20.07 3.90
C MET A 72 4.03 20.36 3.85
N PRO A 73 4.90 19.36 4.09
CA PRO A 73 6.35 19.57 4.14
C PRO A 73 6.89 19.95 2.75
N ALA A 74 7.85 20.88 2.70
CA ALA A 74 8.39 21.42 1.45
C ALA A 74 9.56 20.59 0.88
N ASP A 75 10.09 19.65 1.64
CA ASP A 75 11.33 18.92 1.38
C ASP A 75 11.21 17.40 1.55
N GLU A 76 10.05 16.89 1.99
CA GLU A 76 9.78 15.46 2.10
C GLU A 76 8.99 14.96 0.88
N THR A 77 9.46 13.90 0.23
CA THR A 77 8.83 13.41 -1.02
C THR A 77 7.58 12.57 -0.78
N ASP A 78 7.62 11.65 0.19
CA ASP A 78 6.53 10.68 0.42
C ASP A 78 5.16 11.31 0.68
N PRO A 79 5.04 12.38 1.49
CA PRO A 79 3.74 13.00 1.72
C PRO A 79 3.09 13.51 0.42
N TRP A 80 3.88 14.03 -0.53
CA TRP A 80 3.37 14.49 -1.82
C TRP A 80 2.99 13.33 -2.75
N LEU A 81 3.76 12.24 -2.72
CA LEU A 81 3.43 11.02 -3.44
C LEU A 81 2.10 10.45 -2.93
N ASP A 82 1.90 10.37 -1.61
CA ASP A 82 0.65 9.91 -1.01
C ASP A 82 -0.54 10.82 -1.38
N LEU A 83 -0.34 12.15 -1.34
CA LEU A 83 -1.37 13.10 -1.73
C LEU A 83 -1.81 12.90 -3.19
N LEU A 84 -0.85 12.75 -4.11
CA LEU A 84 -1.13 12.52 -5.53
C LEU A 84 -1.74 11.14 -5.79
N LEU A 85 -1.23 10.10 -5.13
CA LEU A 85 -1.74 8.74 -5.22
C LEU A 85 -3.22 8.71 -4.84
N THR A 86 -3.55 9.16 -3.62
CA THR A 86 -4.91 9.13 -3.07
C THR A 86 -5.92 9.97 -3.86
N HIS A 87 -5.52 11.14 -4.36
CA HIS A 87 -6.47 12.04 -5.04
C HIS A 87 -6.58 11.78 -6.53
N ARG A 88 -5.52 11.28 -7.17
CA ARG A 88 -5.43 11.21 -8.64
C ARG A 88 -5.25 9.82 -9.19
N ILE A 89 -4.77 8.85 -8.43
CA ILE A 89 -4.50 7.50 -8.94
C ILE A 89 -5.51 6.52 -8.36
N GLU A 90 -5.62 6.39 -7.03
CA GLU A 90 -6.50 5.42 -6.37
C GLU A 90 -7.94 5.43 -6.91
N PRO A 91 -8.61 6.60 -7.10
CA PRO A 91 -9.99 6.61 -7.59
C PRO A 91 -10.17 6.03 -9.01
N ARG A 92 -9.07 5.80 -9.73
CA ARG A 92 -9.03 5.25 -11.08
C ARG A 92 -8.58 3.78 -11.11
N LEU A 93 -8.09 3.24 -10.00
CA LEU A 93 -7.61 1.86 -9.93
C LEU A 93 -8.77 0.88 -9.81
N GLY A 94 -8.63 -0.27 -10.47
CA GLY A 94 -9.56 -1.38 -10.32
C GLY A 94 -10.94 -1.15 -10.93
N ALA A 95 -11.09 -0.28 -11.92
CA ALA A 95 -12.38 -0.04 -12.59
C ALA A 95 -12.89 -1.32 -13.28
N GLY A 96 -13.81 -2.04 -12.62
CA GLY A 96 -14.38 -3.31 -13.10
C GLY A 96 -13.38 -4.47 -13.16
N ARG A 97 -12.24 -4.38 -12.48
CA ARG A 97 -11.22 -5.44 -12.41
C ARG A 97 -10.44 -5.35 -11.10
N LEU A 98 -9.78 -6.43 -10.72
CA LEU A 98 -8.78 -6.40 -9.66
C LEU A 98 -7.50 -5.74 -10.19
N THR A 99 -7.05 -4.65 -9.58
CA THR A 99 -5.79 -3.99 -9.96
C THR A 99 -4.82 -4.00 -8.79
N PHE A 100 -3.67 -4.63 -8.98
CA PHE A 100 -2.55 -4.53 -8.05
C PHE A 100 -1.71 -3.30 -8.37
N LEU A 101 -1.41 -2.51 -7.34
CA LEU A 101 -0.35 -1.51 -7.36
C LEU A 101 0.85 -2.09 -6.63
N TYR A 102 2.03 -2.16 -7.24
CA TYR A 102 3.21 -2.81 -6.64
C TYR A 102 4.52 -2.07 -6.90
N ASP A 103 5.62 -2.48 -6.26
CA ASP A 103 6.95 -1.84 -6.37
C ASP A 103 6.94 -0.37 -5.90
N TYR A 104 6.52 -0.16 -4.66
CA TYR A 104 6.48 1.16 -4.02
C TYR A 104 7.89 1.77 -3.88
N PRO A 105 8.02 3.10 -3.73
CA PRO A 105 9.28 3.72 -3.33
C PRO A 105 9.90 3.04 -2.11
N ALA A 106 11.22 2.96 -2.05
CA ALA A 106 11.92 2.32 -0.94
C ALA A 106 11.58 2.94 0.43
N SER A 107 11.35 4.25 0.47
CA SER A 107 10.89 4.98 1.65
C SER A 107 9.50 4.55 2.14
N GLN A 108 8.66 4.04 1.23
CA GLN A 108 7.31 3.54 1.49
C GLN A 108 7.24 2.00 1.54
N ALA A 109 8.38 1.33 1.71
CA ALA A 109 8.45 -0.12 1.76
C ALA A 109 7.77 -0.71 3.02
N ALA A 110 7.56 0.08 4.08
CA ALA A 110 7.04 -0.41 5.36
C ALA A 110 7.87 -1.61 5.87
N LEU A 111 7.24 -2.77 6.06
CA LEU A 111 7.89 -4.03 6.48
C LEU A 111 8.36 -4.89 5.29
N ALA A 112 8.24 -4.39 4.05
CA ALA A 112 8.68 -5.12 2.86
C ALA A 112 10.21 -5.12 2.72
N ARG A 113 10.71 -6.21 2.15
CA ARG A 113 12.04 -6.31 1.57
C ARG A 113 12.24 -5.21 0.52
N LEU A 114 13.46 -4.68 0.48
CA LEU A 114 13.89 -3.82 -0.63
C LEU A 114 14.52 -4.68 -1.71
N ARG A 115 14.05 -4.49 -2.94
CA ARG A 115 14.72 -5.03 -4.12
C ARG A 115 15.72 -4.00 -4.64
N PRO A 116 17.02 -4.36 -4.74
CA PRO A 116 18.03 -3.46 -5.27
C PRO A 116 17.75 -3.11 -6.74
N GLY A 117 18.16 -1.91 -7.13
CA GLY A 117 17.94 -1.34 -8.46
C GLY A 117 18.32 0.15 -8.48
N ASP A 118 18.08 0.81 -9.60
CA ASP A 118 18.26 2.27 -9.74
C ASP A 118 16.98 2.94 -10.24
N PRO A 119 16.14 3.48 -9.35
CA PRO A 119 16.21 3.43 -7.88
C PRO A 119 15.69 2.10 -7.28
N PRO A 120 16.02 1.77 -6.02
CA PRO A 120 15.47 0.60 -5.33
C PRO A 120 13.96 0.76 -5.05
N VAL A 121 13.27 -0.37 -4.91
CA VAL A 121 11.82 -0.41 -4.64
C VAL A 121 11.50 -1.35 -3.49
N GLY A 122 10.43 -1.05 -2.76
CA GLY A 122 9.85 -1.97 -1.78
C GLY A 122 9.02 -3.04 -2.49
N GLU A 123 9.22 -4.30 -2.11
CA GLU A 123 8.46 -5.45 -2.61
C GLU A 123 7.08 -5.55 -1.93
N ARG A 124 6.38 -4.41 -1.96
CA ARG A 124 5.03 -4.19 -1.45
C ARG A 124 4.06 -4.18 -2.61
N PHE A 125 2.85 -4.66 -2.36
CA PHE A 125 1.70 -4.46 -3.23
C PHE A 125 0.44 -4.09 -2.45
N GLU A 126 -0.47 -3.41 -3.12
CA GLU A 126 -1.84 -3.20 -2.67
C GLU A 126 -2.80 -3.66 -3.77
N LEU A 127 -3.97 -4.16 -3.37
CA LEU A 127 -5.02 -4.58 -4.28
C LEU A 127 -6.18 -3.59 -4.22
N TYR A 128 -6.63 -3.12 -5.38
CA TYR A 128 -7.77 -2.23 -5.51
C TYR A 128 -8.89 -2.84 -6.36
N LEU A 129 -10.13 -2.50 -6.02
CA LEU A 129 -11.32 -2.72 -6.84
C LEU A 129 -12.21 -1.47 -6.74
N ASN A 130 -12.54 -0.87 -7.89
CA ASN A 130 -13.35 0.35 -7.99
C ASN A 130 -12.87 1.48 -7.05
N GLY A 131 -11.56 1.69 -6.97
CA GLY A 131 -10.94 2.69 -6.11
C GLY A 131 -10.92 2.38 -4.62
N ILE A 132 -11.36 1.19 -4.20
CA ILE A 132 -11.30 0.74 -2.82
C ILE A 132 -10.11 -0.21 -2.64
N GLU A 133 -9.21 0.14 -1.71
CA GLU A 133 -8.13 -0.75 -1.29
C GLU A 133 -8.70 -1.95 -0.52
N LEU A 134 -8.45 -3.16 -1.03
CA LEU A 134 -8.91 -4.42 -0.47
C LEU A 134 -7.83 -5.18 0.29
N ALA A 135 -6.56 -5.00 -0.07
CA ALA A 135 -5.47 -5.69 0.59
C ALA A 135 -4.16 -4.93 0.46
N ASN A 136 -3.27 -5.17 1.41
CA ASN A 136 -1.89 -4.70 1.42
C ASN A 136 -0.98 -5.87 1.79
N GLY A 137 0.06 -6.11 1.02
CA GLY A 137 0.96 -7.25 1.20
C GLY A 137 2.40 -6.96 0.78
N PHE A 138 3.30 -7.83 1.23
CA PHE A 138 4.74 -7.64 1.17
C PHE A 138 5.47 -8.95 0.88
N HIS A 139 6.64 -8.86 0.27
CA HIS A 139 7.71 -9.83 0.51
C HIS A 139 8.38 -9.42 1.82
N GLU A 140 8.28 -10.25 2.85
CA GLU A 140 8.63 -9.85 4.21
C GLU A 140 10.12 -9.55 4.38
N LEU A 141 10.42 -8.49 5.15
CA LEU A 141 11.76 -8.18 5.61
C LEU A 141 12.17 -9.13 6.74
N GLY A 142 13.11 -10.03 6.45
CA GLY A 142 13.67 -10.96 7.43
C GLY A 142 14.87 -10.41 8.23
N ASP A 143 15.32 -9.19 7.95
CA ASP A 143 16.53 -8.60 8.56
C ASP A 143 16.17 -7.72 9.77
N ALA A 144 16.54 -8.20 10.97
CA ALA A 144 16.27 -7.51 12.23
C ALA A 144 17.03 -6.18 12.38
N VAL A 145 18.23 -6.05 11.80
CA VAL A 145 19.03 -4.82 11.90
C VAL A 145 18.42 -3.74 11.03
N GLU A 146 18.05 -4.09 9.80
CA GLU A 146 17.33 -3.19 8.89
C GLU A 146 15.96 -2.80 9.46
N GLN A 147 15.22 -3.75 10.04
CA GLN A 147 13.93 -3.46 10.66
C GLN A 147 14.06 -2.49 11.86
N ARG A 148 15.10 -2.66 12.69
CA ARG A 148 15.39 -1.72 13.79
C ARG A 148 15.69 -0.33 13.25
N ARG A 149 16.55 -0.22 12.23
CA ARG A 149 16.90 1.06 11.60
C ARG A 149 15.64 1.81 11.14
N ARG A 150 14.70 1.11 10.50
CA ARG A 150 13.42 1.69 10.06
C ARG A 150 12.56 2.19 11.23
N PHE A 151 12.45 1.42 12.31
CA PHE A 151 11.73 1.89 13.50
C PHE A 151 12.34 3.14 14.12
N GLU A 152 13.67 3.23 14.17
CA GLU A 152 14.38 4.39 14.68
C GLU A 152 14.19 5.63 13.79
N GLU A 153 14.16 5.45 12.47
CA GLU A 153 13.88 6.49 11.47
C GLU A 153 12.43 6.99 11.55
N GLU A 154 11.46 6.09 11.63
CA GLU A 154 10.06 6.46 11.85
C GLU A 154 9.87 7.25 13.14
N ASN A 155 10.55 6.84 14.24
CA ASN A 155 10.53 7.59 15.50
C ASN A 155 11.24 8.95 15.38
N ALA A 156 12.31 9.07 14.59
CA ALA A 156 12.94 10.35 14.32
C ALA A 156 11.99 11.32 13.61
N VAL A 157 11.26 10.84 12.59
CA VAL A 157 10.23 11.62 11.88
C VAL A 157 9.10 12.02 12.85
N ARG A 158 8.62 11.10 13.68
CA ARG A 158 7.61 11.39 14.72
C ARG A 158 8.07 12.48 15.69
N ARG A 159 9.29 12.38 16.22
CA ARG A 159 9.88 13.40 17.11
C ARG A 159 9.96 14.75 16.44
N ALA A 160 10.41 14.81 15.19
CA ALA A 160 10.48 16.05 14.42
C ALA A 160 9.09 16.71 14.23
N ARG A 161 8.03 15.89 14.16
CA ARG A 161 6.63 16.33 14.05
C ARG A 161 5.93 16.56 15.40
N GLY A 162 6.64 16.44 16.52
CA GLY A 162 6.05 16.56 17.86
C GLY A 162 5.05 15.46 18.20
N GLN A 163 5.11 14.33 17.49
CA GLN A 163 4.29 13.15 17.74
C GLN A 163 4.96 12.24 18.77
N PRO A 164 4.19 11.47 19.57
CA PRO A 164 4.77 10.49 20.47
C PRO A 164 5.52 9.42 19.69
N GLU A 165 6.66 9.00 20.23
CA GLU A 165 7.41 7.85 19.72
C GLU A 165 6.62 6.56 19.94
N MET A 166 6.76 5.63 19.00
CA MET A 166 6.26 4.27 19.16
C MET A 166 7.34 3.42 19.81
N PRO A 167 6.99 2.63 20.84
CA PRO A 167 7.90 1.64 21.39
C PRO A 167 8.38 0.69 20.29
N VAL A 168 9.69 0.47 20.22
CA VAL A 168 10.27 -0.54 19.33
C VAL A 168 9.80 -1.91 19.81
N ASP A 169 9.28 -2.73 18.88
CA ASP A 169 8.87 -4.10 19.20
C ASP A 169 10.10 -5.02 19.29
N GLU A 170 10.67 -5.11 20.49
CA GLU A 170 11.84 -5.94 20.77
C GLU A 170 11.55 -7.44 20.60
N HIS A 171 10.29 -7.89 20.71
CA HIS A 171 9.93 -9.28 20.46
C HIS A 171 9.94 -9.62 18.97
N LEU A 172 9.43 -8.72 18.13
CA LEU A 172 9.52 -8.85 16.68
C LEU A 172 10.98 -8.89 16.23
N LEU A 173 11.81 -7.97 16.71
CA LEU A 173 13.23 -7.93 16.36
C LEU A 173 13.97 -9.19 16.81
N ALA A 174 13.68 -9.71 18.01
CA ALA A 174 14.23 -10.98 18.47
C ALA A 174 13.79 -12.17 17.59
N ALA A 175 12.53 -12.18 17.14
CA ALA A 175 12.02 -13.22 16.24
C ALA A 175 12.71 -13.17 14.86
N LEU A 176 12.90 -11.98 14.30
CA LEU A 176 13.65 -11.80 13.04
C LEU A 176 15.11 -12.27 13.20
N ALA A 177 15.75 -11.92 14.31
CA ALA A 177 17.12 -12.34 14.61
C ALA A 177 17.26 -13.87 14.81
N ALA A 178 16.21 -14.53 15.30
CA ALA A 178 16.16 -15.99 15.41
C ALA A 178 15.98 -16.68 14.05
N GLY A 179 15.55 -15.94 13.02
CA GLY A 179 15.41 -16.40 11.64
C GLY A 179 13.95 -16.50 11.21
N LEU A 180 13.52 -15.53 10.40
CA LEU A 180 12.26 -15.62 9.65
C LEU A 180 12.54 -16.35 8.31
N PRO A 181 11.87 -17.50 8.03
CA PRO A 181 12.00 -18.11 6.71
C PRO A 181 11.45 -17.17 5.63
N ASP A 182 12.07 -17.20 4.45
CA ASP A 182 11.64 -16.40 3.31
C ASP A 182 10.15 -16.60 3.03
N CYS A 183 9.38 -15.52 3.09
CA CYS A 183 7.93 -15.57 2.97
C CYS A 183 7.35 -14.24 2.48
N ALA A 184 6.11 -14.31 2.02
CA ALA A 184 5.29 -13.16 1.70
C ALA A 184 4.02 -13.15 2.57
N GLY A 185 3.59 -11.97 2.98
CA GLY A 185 2.40 -11.76 3.80
C GLY A 185 1.43 -10.79 3.13
N VAL A 186 0.15 -10.90 3.48
CA VAL A 186 -0.91 -9.99 3.02
C VAL A 186 -1.99 -9.84 4.07
N ALA A 187 -2.47 -8.62 4.29
CA ALA A 187 -3.68 -8.33 5.05
C ALA A 187 -4.80 -7.97 4.08
N LEU A 188 -5.96 -8.62 4.22
CA LEU A 188 -7.13 -8.38 3.37
C LEU A 188 -8.27 -7.81 4.21
N GLY A 189 -8.83 -6.68 3.78
CA GLY A 189 -9.99 -6.04 4.38
C GLY A 189 -11.27 -6.80 4.01
N PHE A 190 -11.63 -7.80 4.82
CA PHE A 190 -12.77 -8.68 4.54
C PHE A 190 -14.08 -7.90 4.43
N ASP A 191 -14.33 -6.92 5.31
CA ASP A 191 -15.56 -6.13 5.28
C ASP A 191 -15.71 -5.33 3.99
N ARG A 192 -14.61 -4.75 3.46
CA ARG A 192 -14.62 -4.04 2.16
C ARG A 192 -14.93 -5.00 1.01
N LEU A 193 -14.36 -6.20 1.05
CA LEU A 193 -14.64 -7.23 0.04
C LEU A 193 -16.10 -7.69 0.12
N ALA A 194 -16.63 -7.93 1.32
CA ALA A 194 -18.02 -8.30 1.54
C ALA A 194 -18.99 -7.20 1.09
N MET A 195 -18.66 -5.94 1.37
CA MET A 195 -19.42 -4.76 0.91
C MET A 195 -19.51 -4.73 -0.61
N LEU A 196 -18.38 -4.85 -1.31
CA LEU A 196 -18.37 -4.90 -2.78
C LEU A 196 -19.09 -6.12 -3.35
N ALA A 197 -18.93 -7.29 -2.71
CA ALA A 197 -19.62 -8.51 -3.11
C ALA A 197 -21.15 -8.41 -2.94
N ALA A 198 -21.62 -7.66 -1.95
CA ALA A 198 -23.05 -7.40 -1.75
C ALA A 198 -23.59 -6.28 -2.64
N GLY A 199 -22.72 -5.53 -3.34
CA GLY A 199 -23.11 -4.34 -4.09
C GLY A 199 -23.49 -3.15 -3.19
N ASN A 200 -22.99 -3.13 -1.95
CA ASN A 200 -23.23 -2.06 -0.98
C ASN A 200 -22.20 -0.93 -1.14
N GLU A 201 -22.54 0.26 -0.63
CA GLU A 201 -21.69 1.46 -0.72
C GLU A 201 -21.10 1.86 0.64
N SER A 202 -21.55 1.25 1.74
CA SER A 202 -21.09 1.53 3.09
C SER A 202 -20.73 0.27 3.88
N LEU A 203 -19.64 0.35 4.66
CA LEU A 203 -19.23 -0.72 5.58
C LEU A 203 -20.29 -1.01 6.64
N ALA A 204 -21.08 -0.01 7.05
CA ALA A 204 -22.14 -0.19 8.02
C ALA A 204 -23.23 -1.17 7.56
N GLU A 205 -23.36 -1.40 6.25
CA GLU A 205 -24.34 -2.32 5.66
C GLU A 205 -23.90 -3.79 5.72
N VAL A 206 -22.63 -4.05 6.02
CA VAL A 206 -22.08 -5.41 6.18
C VAL A 206 -21.65 -5.73 7.61
N LEU A 207 -21.74 -4.75 8.51
CA LEU A 207 -21.52 -4.93 9.94
C LEU A 207 -22.85 -5.21 10.65
N ALA A 208 -22.86 -6.20 11.54
CA ALA A 208 -24.06 -6.54 12.33
C ALA A 208 -24.51 -5.37 13.24
N PHE A 209 -23.54 -4.69 13.85
CA PHE A 209 -23.76 -3.53 14.73
C PHE A 209 -22.67 -2.48 14.44
N PRO A 210 -22.93 -1.50 13.54
CA PRO A 210 -21.99 -0.41 13.29
C PRO A 210 -21.90 0.53 14.51
N PHE A 211 -20.81 1.30 14.59
CA PHE A 211 -20.51 2.15 15.74
C PHE A 211 -21.63 3.16 16.04
N GLU A 212 -22.29 3.71 15.01
CA GLU A 212 -23.42 4.64 15.18
C GLU A 212 -24.67 4.01 15.81
N ARG A 213 -24.72 2.67 15.89
CA ARG A 213 -25.82 1.90 16.48
C ARG A 213 -25.41 1.19 17.79
N THR A 214 -24.20 1.44 18.28
CA THR A 214 -23.68 0.90 19.56
C THR A 214 -23.78 1.96 20.64
#